data_AF-A0A953AUS5-F1
#
_entry.id   AF-A0A953AUS5-F1
#
_cell.length_a   1.000
_cell.length_b   1.000
_cell.length_c   1.000
_cell.angle_alpha   90.00
_cell.angle_beta   90.00
_cell.angle_gamma   90.00
#
_symmetry.space_group_name_H-M   'P 1'
#
loop_
_entity.id
_entity.type
_entity.pdbx_description
1 polymer ?
#
loop_
_entity_poly.entity_id
_entity_poly.type
_entity_poly.pdbx_seq_one_letter_code
_entity_poly.pdbx_strand_id
1 'polypeptide(L)'
;MPVTSPDALGLCCELADAAAVLAPRGWKKIEVGLDNRGGQLRVTGLDARLDAAPPPKPELGMDPAARMGGMSAAFTDLLHLLHHEGVDWDGARATLSRPAPDQLVVTLFNRDARPASSISVPREFLDALFLSDTFLAALAEAEPRLEAAQKALEARLSGYTGWSYSQPERRVTFQFGDGRPALTVAAQLLGTWSPDDESWLWAWANSSVEPGCTELVEKAVNPDAHAPGLAALWRERFPCEPGFATKIALLAADRAGAKGVFRGRVGDTVAYLALME
;
A
#
# COMPACT_ATOMS: atom_id res chain seq x y z
N MET A 1 -7.24 -27.91 -16.89
CA MET A 1 -8.25 -26.84 -16.85
C MET A 1 -7.60 -25.61 -16.24
N PRO A 2 -7.97 -24.38 -16.60
CA PRO A 2 -7.50 -23.21 -15.87
C PRO A 2 -7.98 -23.35 -14.42
N VAL A 3 -7.03 -23.37 -13.50
CA VAL A 3 -7.31 -23.37 -12.07
C VAL A 3 -7.51 -21.91 -11.67
N THR A 4 -8.72 -21.58 -11.27
CA THR A 4 -9.10 -20.23 -10.82
C THR A 4 -9.92 -20.36 -9.54
N SER A 5 -9.33 -20.97 -8.50
CA SER A 5 -9.90 -20.88 -7.16
C SER A 5 -9.73 -19.45 -6.61
N PRO A 6 -10.66 -18.96 -5.77
CA PRO A 6 -10.53 -17.64 -5.14
C PRO A 6 -9.20 -17.46 -4.38
N ASP A 7 -8.69 -18.53 -3.76
CA ASP A 7 -7.42 -18.53 -3.05
C ASP A 7 -6.23 -18.29 -3.99
N ALA A 8 -6.22 -18.96 -5.16
CA ALA A 8 -5.20 -18.74 -6.18
C ALA A 8 -5.23 -17.29 -6.72
N LEU A 9 -6.42 -16.70 -6.87
CA LEU A 9 -6.57 -15.30 -7.27
C LEU A 9 -6.04 -14.34 -6.20
N GLY A 10 -6.33 -14.61 -4.92
CA GLY A 10 -5.78 -13.84 -3.79
C GLY A 10 -4.26 -13.83 -3.77
N LEU A 11 -3.64 -15.01 -3.90
CA LEU A 11 -2.18 -15.14 -3.99
C LEU A 11 -1.62 -14.41 -5.22
N CYS A 12 -2.30 -14.48 -6.37
CA CYS A 12 -1.87 -13.71 -7.56
C CYS A 12 -1.95 -12.19 -7.35
N CYS A 13 -2.93 -11.70 -6.58
CA CYS A 13 -2.99 -10.29 -6.17
C CYS A 13 -1.82 -9.90 -5.26
N GLU A 14 -1.46 -10.74 -4.29
CA GLU A 14 -0.30 -10.51 -3.43
C GLU A 14 1.01 -10.45 -4.25
N LEU A 15 1.16 -11.36 -5.22
CA LEU A 15 2.28 -11.32 -6.16
C LEU A 15 2.29 -10.02 -6.99
N ALA A 16 1.12 -9.51 -7.37
CA ALA A 16 0.99 -8.25 -8.10
C ALA A 16 1.37 -7.03 -7.26
N ASP A 17 0.92 -6.96 -6.00
CA ASP A 17 1.30 -5.90 -5.06
C ASP A 17 2.81 -5.96 -4.75
N ALA A 18 3.39 -7.16 -4.54
CA ALA A 18 4.83 -7.31 -4.38
C ALA A 18 5.60 -6.84 -5.63
N ALA A 19 5.14 -7.21 -6.83
CA ALA A 19 5.73 -6.76 -8.08
C ALA A 19 5.69 -5.23 -8.24
N ALA A 20 4.64 -4.56 -7.75
CA ALA A 20 4.56 -3.11 -7.76
C ALA A 20 5.68 -2.45 -6.94
N VAL A 21 6.13 -3.08 -5.84
CA VAL A 21 7.27 -2.62 -5.04
C VAL A 21 8.61 -3.03 -5.63
N LEU A 22 8.72 -4.23 -6.20
CA LEU A 22 10.01 -4.81 -6.63
C LEU A 22 10.41 -4.42 -8.06
N ALA A 23 9.46 -4.21 -8.96
CA ALA A 23 9.73 -3.93 -10.37
C ALA A 23 9.59 -2.43 -10.72
N PRO A 24 10.24 -1.94 -11.78
CA PRO A 24 9.96 -0.61 -12.34
C PRO A 24 8.51 -0.48 -12.77
N ARG A 25 7.91 0.71 -12.66
CA ARG A 25 6.52 0.96 -13.10
C ARG A 25 6.37 0.78 -14.60
N GLY A 26 5.14 0.44 -15.03
CA GLY A 26 4.82 0.28 -16.46
C GLY A 26 5.38 -0.99 -17.10
N TRP A 27 5.78 -1.98 -16.30
CA TRP A 27 6.20 -3.27 -16.79
C TRP A 27 5.07 -3.99 -17.55
N LYS A 28 5.43 -4.74 -18.59
CA LYS A 28 4.52 -5.60 -19.35
C LYS A 28 4.66 -7.06 -19.01
N LYS A 29 5.88 -7.48 -18.68
CA LYS A 29 6.19 -8.83 -18.26
C LYS A 29 7.27 -8.80 -17.20
N ILE A 30 7.12 -9.62 -16.17
CA ILE A 30 8.16 -9.90 -15.19
C ILE A 30 8.41 -11.39 -15.24
N GLU A 31 9.66 -11.77 -15.47
CA GLU A 31 10.13 -13.14 -15.31
C GLU A 31 10.67 -13.31 -13.90
N VAL A 32 10.19 -14.33 -13.19
CA VAL A 32 10.56 -14.61 -11.80
C VAL A 32 11.29 -15.93 -11.74
N GLY A 33 12.54 -15.87 -11.27
CA GLY A 33 13.34 -17.05 -10.95
C GLY A 33 12.99 -17.58 -9.57
N LEU A 34 12.73 -18.88 -9.46
CA LEU A 34 12.34 -19.53 -8.21
C LEU A 34 13.29 -20.69 -7.90
N ASP A 35 13.62 -20.85 -6.62
CA ASP A 35 14.40 -21.98 -6.09
C ASP A 35 13.51 -22.76 -5.12
N ASN A 36 13.27 -24.05 -5.40
CA ASN A 36 12.44 -24.92 -4.59
C ASN A 36 13.30 -25.73 -3.62
N ARG A 37 13.15 -25.46 -2.33
CA ARG A 37 13.87 -26.14 -1.25
C ARG A 37 12.91 -26.94 -0.39
N GLY A 38 12.56 -28.13 -0.88
CA GLY A 38 11.72 -29.06 -0.13
C GLY A 38 10.28 -28.56 0.07
N GLY A 39 9.69 -27.96 -0.97
CA GLY A 39 8.33 -27.41 -0.93
C GLY A 39 8.28 -25.93 -0.57
N GLN A 40 9.38 -25.33 -0.11
CA GLN A 40 9.48 -23.90 0.10
C GLN A 40 10.13 -23.21 -1.10
N LEU A 41 9.41 -22.27 -1.71
CA LEU A 41 9.90 -21.50 -2.84
C LEU A 41 10.59 -20.23 -2.35
N ARG A 42 11.71 -19.91 -2.99
CA ARG A 42 12.43 -18.64 -2.80
C ARG A 42 12.55 -17.91 -4.12
N VAL A 43 12.16 -16.64 -4.13
CA VAL A 43 12.45 -15.75 -5.26
C VAL A 43 13.94 -15.47 -5.30
N THR A 44 14.56 -15.74 -6.44
CA THR A 44 16.01 -15.56 -6.67
C THR A 44 16.33 -14.36 -7.54
N GLY A 45 15.36 -13.88 -8.32
CA GLY A 45 15.49 -12.71 -9.16
C GLY A 45 14.19 -12.37 -9.88
N LEU A 46 14.07 -11.11 -10.27
CA LEU A 46 12.99 -10.60 -11.11
C LEU A 46 13.62 -9.86 -12.30
N ASP A 47 13.19 -10.18 -13.51
CA ASP A 47 13.57 -9.46 -14.73
C ASP A 47 12.31 -8.86 -15.37
N ALA A 48 12.22 -7.53 -15.35
CA ALA A 48 11.06 -6.79 -15.82
C ALA A 48 11.31 -6.24 -17.23
N ARG A 49 10.40 -6.55 -18.16
CA ARG A 49 10.37 -6.00 -19.51
C ARG A 49 9.39 -4.84 -19.62
N LEU A 50 9.83 -3.78 -20.26
CA LEU A 50 9.07 -2.55 -20.50
C LEU A 50 9.04 -2.24 -22.00
N ASP A 51 7.93 -1.67 -22.47
CA ASP A 51 7.80 -1.20 -23.87
C ASP A 51 8.31 0.23 -24.06
N ALA A 52 8.41 0.99 -22.97
CA ALA A 52 8.80 2.39 -22.94
C ALA A 52 9.59 2.69 -21.66
N ALA A 53 10.11 3.91 -21.56
CA ALA A 53 10.73 4.38 -20.32
C ALA A 53 9.74 4.28 -19.14
N PRO A 54 10.16 3.75 -17.98
CA PRO A 54 9.28 3.61 -16.84
C PRO A 54 8.80 4.98 -16.34
N PRO A 55 7.51 5.13 -15.99
CA PRO A 55 7.04 6.30 -15.26
C PRO A 55 7.77 6.46 -13.92
N PRO A 56 7.81 7.67 -13.33
CA PRO A 56 8.38 7.90 -12.01
C PRO A 56 7.77 6.96 -10.97
N LYS A 57 8.61 6.28 -10.20
CA LYS A 57 8.17 5.40 -9.12
C LYS A 57 8.17 6.18 -7.81
N PRO A 58 7.03 6.30 -7.12
CA PRO A 58 6.98 7.02 -5.86
C PRO A 58 7.75 6.25 -4.78
N GLU A 59 8.24 6.96 -3.77
CA GLU A 59 8.78 6.30 -2.60
C GLU A 59 7.65 5.75 -1.73
N LEU A 60 7.62 4.43 -1.54
CA LEU A 60 6.54 3.77 -0.79
C LEU A 60 6.84 3.62 0.71
N GLY A 61 8.10 3.82 1.13
CA GLY A 61 8.51 3.56 2.51
C GLY A 61 8.29 2.10 2.94
N MET A 62 8.37 1.17 1.99
CA MET A 62 8.29 -0.27 2.20
C MET A 62 9.66 -0.92 2.01
N ASP A 63 9.98 -1.96 2.77
CA ASP A 63 11.22 -2.72 2.61
C ASP A 63 11.15 -3.68 1.41
N PRO A 64 11.96 -3.49 0.35
CA PRO A 64 12.00 -4.41 -0.77
C PRO A 64 12.41 -5.84 -0.37
N ALA A 65 13.25 -6.02 0.64
CA ALA A 65 13.67 -7.35 1.08
C ALA A 65 12.50 -8.11 1.73
N ALA A 66 11.77 -7.46 2.65
CA ALA A 66 10.54 -7.99 3.21
C ALA A 66 9.51 -8.34 2.11
N ARG A 67 9.35 -7.49 1.09
CA ARG A 67 8.43 -7.74 -0.04
C ARG A 67 8.85 -8.91 -0.90
N MET A 68 10.15 -9.10 -1.12
CA MET A 68 10.67 -10.29 -1.79
C MET A 68 10.45 -11.57 -0.96
N GLY A 69 10.54 -11.47 0.36
CA GLY A 69 10.17 -12.54 1.30
C GLY A 69 8.68 -12.89 1.21
N GLY A 70 7.80 -11.90 1.24
CA GLY A 70 6.35 -12.08 1.06
C GLY A 70 6.01 -12.70 -0.30
N MET A 71 6.65 -12.25 -1.39
CA MET A 71 6.48 -12.86 -2.71
C MET A 71 6.89 -14.34 -2.72
N SER A 72 7.95 -14.70 -1.99
CA SER A 72 8.40 -16.10 -1.85
C SER A 72 7.39 -16.95 -1.08
N ALA A 73 6.78 -16.40 -0.03
CA ALA A 73 5.71 -17.05 0.72
C ALA A 73 4.46 -17.27 -0.16
N ALA A 74 4.01 -16.24 -0.88
CA ALA A 74 2.87 -16.35 -1.79
C ALA A 74 3.08 -17.41 -2.89
N PHE A 75 4.28 -17.52 -3.44
CA PHE A 75 4.59 -18.62 -4.38
C PHE A 75 4.61 -20.00 -3.72
N THR A 76 5.07 -20.10 -2.47
CA THR A 76 5.06 -21.34 -1.70
C THR A 76 3.61 -21.81 -1.46
N ASP A 77 2.74 -20.89 -1.04
CA ASP A 77 1.33 -21.20 -0.82
C ASP A 77 0.63 -21.56 -2.14
N LEU A 78 0.98 -20.87 -3.23
CA LEU A 78 0.48 -21.20 -4.57
C LEU A 78 0.94 -22.60 -5.02
N LEU A 79 2.19 -22.98 -4.74
CA LEU A 79 2.69 -24.33 -5.03
C LEU A 79 1.86 -25.40 -4.31
N HIS A 80 1.67 -25.23 -3.01
CA HIS A 80 0.91 -26.18 -2.19
C HIS A 80 -0.55 -26.27 -2.61
N LEU A 81 -1.19 -25.12 -2.89
CA LEU A 81 -2.57 -25.05 -3.38
C LEU A 81 -2.73 -25.80 -4.69
N LEU A 82 -1.84 -25.54 -5.66
CA LEU A 82 -1.89 -26.15 -6.98
C LEU A 82 -1.61 -27.66 -6.93
N HIS A 83 -0.69 -28.12 -6.08
CA HIS A 83 -0.47 -29.55 -5.86
C HIS A 83 -1.70 -30.23 -5.29
N HIS A 84 -2.38 -29.59 -4.32
CA HIS A 84 -3.64 -30.09 -3.77
C HIS A 84 -4.74 -30.17 -4.84
N GLU A 85 -4.75 -29.24 -5.80
CA GLU A 85 -5.66 -29.23 -6.94
C GLU A 85 -5.21 -30.14 -8.12
N GLY A 86 -4.11 -30.89 -7.95
CA GLY A 86 -3.63 -31.88 -8.92
C GLY A 86 -2.81 -31.31 -10.09
N VAL A 87 -2.32 -30.08 -9.98
CA VAL A 87 -1.42 -29.44 -10.96
C VAL A 87 0.03 -29.81 -10.63
N ASP A 88 0.73 -30.39 -11.60
CA ASP A 88 2.15 -30.74 -11.48
C ASP A 88 3.05 -29.54 -11.86
N TRP A 89 3.30 -28.68 -10.88
CA TRP A 89 4.25 -27.56 -10.98
C TRP A 89 5.46 -27.78 -10.06
N ASP A 90 6.68 -27.70 -10.58
CA ASP A 90 7.90 -27.96 -9.81
C ASP A 90 8.48 -26.72 -9.08
N GLY A 91 7.88 -25.56 -9.29
CA GLY A 91 8.32 -24.32 -8.65
C GLY A 91 9.57 -23.69 -9.26
N ALA A 92 9.93 -23.97 -10.52
CA ALA A 92 11.16 -23.46 -11.12
C ALA A 92 11.08 -22.00 -11.63
N ARG A 93 9.95 -21.62 -12.24
CA ARG A 93 9.80 -20.29 -12.85
C ARG A 93 8.34 -19.85 -12.91
N ALA A 94 8.13 -18.55 -12.80
CA ALA A 94 6.85 -17.91 -13.07
C ALA A 94 7.04 -16.69 -13.97
N THR A 95 5.98 -16.28 -14.65
CA THR A 95 5.92 -14.98 -15.33
C THR A 95 4.62 -14.26 -14.97
N LEU A 96 4.73 -13.00 -14.58
CA LEU A 96 3.59 -12.10 -14.45
C LEU A 96 3.53 -11.26 -15.72
N SER A 97 2.39 -11.19 -16.38
CA SER A 97 2.24 -10.45 -17.64
C SER A 97 0.97 -9.61 -17.67
N ARG A 98 1.07 -8.42 -18.25
CA ARG A 98 -0.02 -7.45 -18.43
C ARG A 98 -0.31 -7.28 -19.91
N PRO A 99 -1.09 -8.19 -20.52
CA PRO A 99 -1.46 -8.08 -21.93
C PRO A 99 -2.31 -6.82 -22.20
N ALA A 100 -3.11 -6.40 -21.21
CA ALA A 100 -3.89 -5.16 -21.19
C ALA A 100 -3.75 -4.46 -19.82
N PRO A 101 -4.08 -3.17 -19.70
CA PRO A 101 -3.99 -2.44 -18.42
C PRO A 101 -4.83 -3.05 -17.28
N ASP A 102 -5.94 -3.70 -17.62
CA ASP A 102 -6.92 -4.30 -16.71
C ASP A 102 -6.85 -5.83 -16.70
N GLN A 103 -5.73 -6.41 -17.14
CA GLN A 103 -5.52 -7.85 -17.12
C GLN A 103 -4.13 -8.19 -16.61
N LEU A 104 -4.06 -9.16 -15.71
CA LEU A 104 -2.84 -9.79 -15.24
C LEU A 104 -2.95 -11.29 -15.47
N VAL A 105 -1.90 -11.87 -16.05
CA VAL A 105 -1.79 -13.31 -16.24
C VAL A 105 -0.52 -13.80 -15.58
N VAL A 106 -0.67 -14.73 -14.64
CA VAL A 106 0.42 -15.43 -13.97
C VAL A 106 0.58 -16.80 -14.62
N THR A 107 1.68 -17.01 -15.33
CA THR A 107 1.99 -18.30 -15.96
C THR A 107 3.13 -18.97 -15.21
N LEU A 108 2.91 -20.22 -14.83
CA LEU A 108 3.84 -21.04 -14.08
C LEU A 108 4.50 -22.03 -15.03
N PHE A 109 5.81 -22.19 -14.94
CA PHE A 109 6.59 -23.06 -15.81
C PHE A 109 7.38 -24.06 -14.97
N ASN A 110 7.44 -25.28 -15.48
CA ASN A 110 8.35 -26.30 -14.97
C ASN A 110 9.79 -26.02 -15.46
N ARG A 111 10.77 -26.70 -14.88
CA ARG A 111 12.19 -26.55 -15.21
C ARG A 111 12.52 -26.85 -16.67
N ASP A 112 11.72 -27.71 -17.31
CA ASP A 112 11.79 -28.01 -18.73
C ASP A 112 11.15 -26.94 -19.64
N ALA A 113 10.76 -25.80 -19.05
CA ALA A 113 10.08 -24.68 -19.69
C ALA A 113 8.67 -24.97 -20.22
N ARG A 114 8.06 -26.13 -19.90
CA ARG A 114 6.66 -26.37 -20.22
C ARG A 114 5.76 -25.58 -19.26
N PRO A 115 4.68 -24.95 -19.75
CA PRO A 115 3.71 -24.28 -18.88
C PRO A 115 2.97 -25.33 -18.05
N ALA A 116 2.99 -25.18 -16.73
CA ALA A 116 2.28 -26.04 -15.78
C ALA A 116 0.84 -25.52 -15.56
N SER A 117 0.69 -24.20 -15.39
CA SER A 117 -0.61 -23.56 -15.22
C SER A 117 -0.54 -22.09 -15.65
N SER A 118 -1.71 -21.52 -15.94
CA SER A 118 -1.87 -20.10 -16.24
C SER A 118 -3.13 -19.59 -15.56
N ILE A 119 -2.98 -18.55 -14.75
CA ILE A 119 -4.03 -17.96 -13.94
C ILE A 119 -4.25 -16.55 -14.45
N SER A 120 -5.46 -16.26 -14.91
CA SER A 120 -5.86 -14.92 -15.34
C SER A 120 -6.61 -14.23 -14.21
N VAL A 121 -6.06 -13.14 -13.72
CA VAL A 121 -6.67 -12.34 -12.65
C VAL A 121 -7.71 -11.41 -13.27
N PRO A 122 -8.99 -11.51 -12.88
CA PRO A 122 -10.03 -10.65 -13.42
C PRO A 122 -9.84 -9.21 -12.95
N ARG A 123 -10.39 -8.27 -13.73
CA ARG A 123 -10.32 -6.83 -13.43
C ARG A 123 -10.79 -6.48 -12.02
N GLU A 124 -11.85 -7.10 -11.52
CA GLU A 124 -12.39 -6.82 -10.17
C GLU A 124 -11.36 -7.06 -9.05
N PHE A 125 -10.46 -8.04 -9.22
CA PHE A 125 -9.37 -8.32 -8.29
C PHE A 125 -8.21 -7.31 -8.46
N LEU A 126 -7.97 -6.83 -9.68
CA LEU A 126 -6.97 -5.82 -9.97
C LEU A 126 -7.37 -4.43 -9.46
N ASP A 127 -8.65 -4.09 -9.59
CA ASP A 127 -9.24 -2.85 -9.08
C ASP A 127 -9.19 -2.80 -7.55
N ALA A 128 -9.07 -3.97 -6.90
CA ALA A 128 -8.93 -4.15 -5.46
C ALA A 128 -7.46 -4.22 -4.98
N LEU A 129 -6.46 -4.05 -5.85
CA LEU A 129 -5.06 -4.02 -5.45
C LEU A 129 -4.73 -2.78 -4.61
N PHE A 130 -3.86 -2.96 -3.61
CA PHE A 130 -3.38 -1.84 -2.79
C PHE A 130 -2.40 -0.96 -3.57
N LEU A 131 -1.53 -1.58 -4.37
CA LEU A 131 -0.46 -0.92 -5.11
C LEU A 131 -0.72 -0.98 -6.62
N SER A 132 -1.91 -0.52 -7.03
CA SER A 132 -2.26 -0.43 -8.45
C SER A 132 -1.46 0.67 -9.17
N ASP A 133 -1.41 0.61 -10.51
CA ASP A 133 -0.79 1.67 -11.31
C ASP A 133 -1.47 3.04 -11.12
N THR A 134 -2.79 3.05 -10.89
CA THR A 134 -3.59 4.26 -10.62
C THR A 134 -3.16 4.88 -9.29
N PHE A 135 -3.04 4.08 -8.23
CA PHE A 135 -2.61 4.56 -6.93
C PHE A 135 -1.17 5.08 -6.98
N LEU A 136 -0.25 4.33 -7.60
CA LEU A 136 1.15 4.74 -7.75
C LEU A 136 1.28 6.01 -8.60
N ALA A 137 0.42 6.20 -9.60
CA ALA A 137 0.39 7.43 -10.40
C ALA A 137 -0.04 8.63 -9.54
N ALA A 138 -1.13 8.49 -8.80
CA ALA A 138 -1.62 9.53 -7.91
C ALA A 138 -0.57 9.93 -6.85
N LEU A 139 0.12 8.94 -6.27
CA LEU A 139 1.17 9.21 -5.29
C LEU A 139 2.38 9.91 -5.93
N ALA A 140 2.87 9.43 -7.07
CA ALA A 140 4.02 10.04 -7.77
C ALA A 140 3.72 11.48 -8.23
N GLU A 141 2.49 11.76 -8.66
CA GLU A 141 2.07 13.11 -9.04
C GLU A 141 1.98 14.07 -7.85
N ALA A 142 1.59 13.56 -6.68
CA ALA A 142 1.47 14.33 -5.45
C ALA A 142 2.80 14.54 -4.72
N GLU A 143 3.75 13.62 -4.85
CA GLU A 143 4.97 13.55 -4.03
C GLU A 143 5.74 14.88 -3.89
N PRO A 144 5.98 15.67 -4.95
CA PRO A 144 6.66 16.98 -4.80
C PRO A 144 5.89 17.97 -3.91
N ARG A 145 4.55 17.97 -3.98
CA ARG A 145 3.70 18.81 -3.12
C ARG A 145 3.70 18.30 -1.69
N LEU A 146 3.64 16.97 -1.51
CA LEU A 146 3.67 16.33 -0.20
C LEU A 146 4.98 16.61 0.55
N GLU A 147 6.12 16.49 -0.13
CA GLU A 147 7.43 16.78 0.43
C GLU A 147 7.58 18.25 0.85
N ALA A 148 7.15 19.18 0.00
CA ALA A 148 7.19 20.61 0.30
C ALA A 148 6.30 20.95 1.50
N ALA A 149 5.08 20.42 1.55
CA ALA A 149 4.14 20.60 2.65
C ALA A 149 4.71 20.04 3.97
N GLN A 150 5.24 18.82 3.94
CA GLN A 150 5.80 18.17 5.13
C GLN A 150 7.03 18.92 5.66
N LYS A 151 7.94 19.35 4.79
CA LYS A 151 9.11 20.14 5.18
C LYS A 151 8.73 21.49 5.80
N ALA A 152 7.73 22.17 5.23
CA ALA A 152 7.22 23.42 5.79
C ALA A 152 6.60 23.20 7.19
N LEU A 153 5.86 22.09 7.35
CA LEU A 153 5.27 21.72 8.63
C LEU A 153 6.32 21.40 9.69
N GLU A 154 7.33 20.60 9.35
CA GLU A 154 8.45 20.26 10.25
C GLU A 154 9.19 21.51 10.72
N ALA A 155 9.45 22.47 9.82
CA ALA A 155 10.06 23.74 10.17
C ALA A 155 9.18 24.54 11.15
N ARG A 156 7.87 24.60 10.93
CA ARG A 156 6.91 25.32 11.78
C ARG A 156 6.77 24.72 13.17
N LEU A 157 6.77 23.40 13.26
CA LEU A 157 6.64 22.68 14.53
C LEU A 157 7.96 22.44 15.24
N SER A 158 9.10 22.79 14.63
CA SER A 158 10.42 22.59 15.22
C SER A 158 10.50 23.09 16.66
N GLY A 159 10.97 22.21 17.56
CA GLY A 159 11.13 22.49 19.00
C GLY A 159 9.87 22.35 19.85
N TYR A 160 8.75 21.82 19.32
CA TYR A 160 7.62 21.44 20.17
C TYR A 160 8.04 20.34 21.17
N THR A 161 7.51 20.40 22.39
CA THR A 161 7.83 19.48 23.49
C THR A 161 6.66 18.58 23.88
N GLY A 162 5.45 18.95 23.47
CA GLY A 162 4.24 18.19 23.74
C GLY A 162 3.15 18.54 22.75
N TRP A 163 2.17 17.65 22.61
CA TRP A 163 1.00 17.88 21.79
C TRP A 163 -0.24 17.22 22.39
N SER A 164 -1.41 17.73 22.06
CA SER A 164 -2.70 17.13 22.40
C SER A 164 -3.70 17.34 21.27
N TYR A 165 -4.64 16.42 21.11
CA TYR A 165 -5.72 16.53 20.13
C TYR A 165 -7.08 16.47 20.82
N SER A 166 -7.96 17.40 20.48
CA SER A 166 -9.34 17.45 20.94
C SER A 166 -10.26 17.08 19.78
N GLN A 167 -10.92 15.91 19.87
CA GLN A 167 -11.94 15.51 18.90
C GLN A 167 -13.12 16.49 18.86
N PRO A 168 -13.73 16.88 20.00
CA PRO A 168 -14.87 17.79 19.99
C PRO A 168 -14.56 19.14 19.34
N GLU A 169 -13.35 19.67 19.59
CA GLU A 169 -12.93 20.96 19.03
C GLU A 169 -12.32 20.82 17.63
N ARG A 170 -11.92 19.61 17.22
CA ARG A 170 -11.18 19.31 15.99
C ARG A 170 -9.92 20.16 15.86
N ARG A 171 -9.18 20.28 16.97
CA ARG A 171 -7.93 21.03 17.03
C ARG A 171 -6.83 20.22 17.67
N VAL A 172 -5.63 20.40 17.15
CA VAL A 172 -4.40 19.94 17.79
C VAL A 172 -3.69 21.13 18.41
N THR A 173 -3.17 20.97 19.62
CA THR A 173 -2.38 21.98 20.33
C THR A 173 -0.96 21.47 20.51
N PHE A 174 0.02 22.27 20.09
CA PHE A 174 1.44 22.04 20.28
C PHE A 174 1.97 22.95 21.38
N GLN A 175 2.72 22.38 22.31
CA GLN A 175 3.40 23.11 23.39
C GLN A 175 4.88 23.26 23.07
N PHE A 176 5.46 24.39 23.47
CA PHE A 176 6.87 24.69 23.25
C PHE A 176 7.56 24.99 24.58
N GLY A 177 8.74 24.41 24.79
CA GLY A 177 9.52 24.58 26.03
C GLY A 177 10.39 25.82 26.08
N ASP A 178 10.48 26.58 24.98
CA ASP A 178 11.35 27.76 24.82
C ASP A 178 10.62 29.09 25.10
N GLY A 179 9.44 29.04 25.74
CA GLY A 179 8.63 30.20 26.04
C GLY A 179 7.76 30.70 24.88
N ARG A 180 7.80 30.06 23.70
CA ARG A 180 6.82 30.32 22.64
C ARG A 180 5.40 29.98 23.11
N PRO A 181 4.38 30.76 22.71
CA PRO A 181 3.00 30.42 23.00
C PRO A 181 2.62 29.09 22.36
N ALA A 182 1.70 28.36 22.99
CA ALA A 182 1.15 27.15 22.41
C ALA A 182 0.51 27.45 21.04
N LEU A 183 0.73 26.57 20.08
CA LEU A 183 0.14 26.66 18.74
C LEU A 183 -1.04 25.71 18.66
N THR A 184 -2.25 26.25 18.52
CA THR A 184 -3.45 25.46 18.28
C THR A 184 -3.94 25.68 16.85
N VAL A 185 -4.10 24.60 16.09
CA VAL A 185 -4.56 24.62 14.69
C VAL A 185 -5.69 23.63 14.48
N ALA A 186 -6.57 23.92 13.52
CA ALA A 186 -7.59 22.97 13.10
C ALA A 186 -6.94 21.69 12.53
N ALA A 187 -7.45 20.53 12.95
CA ALA A 187 -6.95 19.23 12.53
C ALA A 187 -8.03 18.16 12.49
N GLN A 188 -7.90 17.22 11.55
CA GLN A 188 -8.74 16.03 11.47
C GLN A 188 -7.90 14.77 11.52
N LEU A 189 -8.41 13.75 12.20
CA LEU A 189 -7.80 12.44 12.23
C LEU A 189 -7.99 11.78 10.86
N LEU A 190 -6.89 11.39 10.23
CA LEU A 190 -6.90 10.64 8.97
C LEU A 190 -7.02 9.15 9.27
N GLY A 191 -6.23 8.67 10.21
CA GLY A 191 -6.21 7.27 10.62
C GLY A 191 -5.11 7.00 11.63
N THR A 192 -4.98 5.72 11.97
CA THR A 192 -4.02 5.22 12.94
C THR A 192 -3.25 4.06 12.37
N TRP A 193 -1.95 4.05 12.61
CA TRP A 193 -1.10 2.88 12.39
C TRP A 193 -0.82 2.18 13.71
N SER A 194 -1.05 0.87 13.76
CA SER A 194 -0.73 0.01 14.90
C SER A 194 0.63 -0.67 14.65
N PRO A 195 1.65 -0.44 15.49
CA PRO A 195 2.91 -1.18 15.44
C PRO A 195 2.74 -2.66 15.78
N ASP A 196 1.81 -2.99 16.69
CA ASP A 196 1.64 -4.36 17.19
C ASP A 196 1.07 -5.30 16.11
N ASP A 197 0.13 -4.79 15.32
CA ASP A 197 -0.54 -5.54 14.25
C ASP A 197 -0.02 -5.17 12.86
N GLU A 198 1.00 -4.30 12.77
CA GLU A 198 1.54 -3.73 11.53
C GLU A 198 0.45 -3.36 10.52
N SER A 199 -0.54 -2.58 10.96
CA SER A 199 -1.74 -2.29 10.16
C SER A 199 -2.19 -0.86 10.26
N TRP A 200 -2.82 -0.42 9.17
CA TRP A 200 -3.48 0.88 9.07
C TRP A 200 -4.98 0.70 9.29
N LEU A 201 -5.59 1.63 10.03
CA LEU A 201 -7.04 1.80 10.17
C LEU A 201 -7.40 3.25 9.86
N TRP A 202 -8.32 3.47 8.91
CA TRP A 202 -8.82 4.80 8.63
C TRP A 202 -9.69 5.33 9.77
N ALA A 203 -9.66 6.65 9.99
CA ALA A 203 -10.44 7.29 11.05
C ALA A 203 -11.96 7.14 10.85
N TRP A 204 -12.43 7.20 9.60
CA TRP A 204 -13.85 6.98 9.26
C TRP A 204 -14.33 5.56 9.58
N ALA A 205 -13.42 4.58 9.64
CA ALA A 205 -13.72 3.21 10.00
C ALA A 205 -13.54 2.94 11.51
N ASN A 206 -13.06 3.92 12.28
CA ASN A 206 -12.80 3.75 13.71
C ASN A 206 -14.00 4.20 14.52
N SER A 207 -14.72 3.25 15.12
CA SER A 207 -15.93 3.51 15.92
C SER A 207 -15.71 4.38 17.17
N SER A 208 -14.45 4.61 17.57
CA SER A 208 -14.09 5.48 18.70
C SER A 208 -13.87 6.94 18.28
N VAL A 209 -14.02 7.25 16.98
CA VAL A 209 -13.88 8.59 16.43
C VAL A 209 -15.27 9.20 16.22
N GLU A 210 -15.45 10.45 16.66
CA GLU A 210 -16.71 11.14 16.44
C GLU A 210 -16.95 11.39 14.94
N PRO A 211 -18.15 11.15 14.39
CA PRO A 211 -18.40 11.26 12.95
C PRO A 211 -17.98 12.61 12.34
N GLY A 212 -18.22 13.72 13.05
CA GLY A 212 -17.85 15.08 12.63
C GLY A 212 -16.33 15.33 12.52
N CYS A 213 -15.50 14.42 13.03
CA CYS A 213 -14.04 14.46 12.93
C CYS A 213 -13.49 13.79 11.66
N THR A 214 -14.35 13.10 10.89
CA THR A 214 -13.95 12.27 9.74
C THR A 214 -14.45 12.80 8.39
N GLU A 215 -15.35 13.78 8.38
CA GLU A 215 -15.99 14.28 7.16
C GLU A 215 -15.02 14.68 6.03
N LEU A 216 -13.87 15.29 6.36
CA LEU A 216 -12.92 15.67 5.30
C LEU A 216 -12.16 14.47 4.76
N VAL A 217 -11.76 13.53 5.62
CA VAL A 217 -11.06 12.32 5.16
C VAL A 217 -12.02 11.46 4.33
N GLU A 218 -13.27 11.30 4.76
CA GLU A 218 -14.32 10.62 3.99
C GLU A 218 -14.52 11.26 2.61
N LYS A 219 -14.58 12.59 2.51
CA LYS A 219 -14.67 13.28 1.21
C LYS A 219 -13.42 13.09 0.35
N ALA A 220 -12.23 13.13 0.96
CA ALA A 220 -10.96 13.04 0.25
C ALA A 220 -10.71 11.64 -0.32
N VAL A 221 -11.04 10.60 0.46
CA VAL A 221 -10.81 9.20 0.09
C VAL A 221 -12.03 8.57 -0.59
N ASN A 222 -13.23 9.12 -0.32
CA ASN A 222 -14.52 8.68 -0.83
C ASN A 222 -14.69 7.15 -0.75
N PRO A 223 -14.81 6.59 0.47
CA PRO A 223 -14.79 5.15 0.66
C PRO A 223 -15.91 4.46 -0.13
N ASP A 224 -17.11 5.04 -0.17
CA ASP A 224 -18.29 4.48 -0.86
C ASP A 224 -18.14 4.40 -2.39
N ALA A 225 -17.28 5.23 -2.99
CA ALA A 225 -17.09 5.21 -4.43
C ALA A 225 -16.32 3.98 -4.92
N HIS A 226 -15.60 3.28 -4.02
CA HIS A 226 -14.74 2.14 -4.34
C HIS A 226 -13.95 2.35 -5.64
N ALA A 227 -13.34 3.53 -5.78
CA ALA A 227 -12.72 3.95 -7.03
C ALA A 227 -11.70 2.88 -7.50
N PRO A 228 -11.81 2.38 -8.74
CA PRO A 228 -10.95 1.33 -9.26
C PRO A 228 -9.46 1.65 -9.12
N GLY A 229 -8.71 0.72 -8.51
CA GLY A 229 -7.27 0.85 -8.30
C GLY A 229 -6.90 1.78 -7.14
N LEU A 230 -7.85 2.26 -6.33
CA LEU A 230 -7.57 3.10 -5.16
C LEU A 230 -7.93 2.38 -3.85
N ALA A 231 -7.77 1.06 -3.80
CA ALA A 231 -8.16 0.24 -2.65
C ALA A 231 -7.51 0.65 -1.33
N ALA A 232 -6.27 1.16 -1.37
CA ALA A 232 -5.60 1.72 -0.20
C ALA A 232 -6.36 2.91 0.44
N LEU A 233 -7.22 3.60 -0.30
CA LEU A 233 -7.99 4.76 0.17
C LEU A 233 -9.38 4.40 0.72
N TRP A 234 -9.98 3.29 0.28
CA TRP A 234 -11.35 2.93 0.68
C TRP A 234 -11.45 1.67 1.54
N ARG A 235 -10.42 0.82 1.62
CA ARG A 235 -10.42 -0.31 2.57
C ARG A 235 -10.22 0.18 3.99
N GLU A 236 -11.17 -0.13 4.86
CA GLU A 236 -11.19 0.25 6.29
C GLU A 236 -9.86 0.01 7.00
N ARG A 237 -9.38 -1.24 6.93
CA ARG A 237 -8.17 -1.73 7.60
C ARG A 237 -7.36 -2.62 6.68
N PHE A 238 -6.04 -2.51 6.73
CA PHE A 238 -5.13 -3.38 5.97
C PHE A 238 -3.72 -3.47 6.56
N PRO A 239 -2.97 -4.56 6.29
CA PRO A 239 -1.56 -4.67 6.62
C PRO A 239 -0.76 -3.52 5.99
N CYS A 240 0.05 -2.84 6.78
CA CYS A 240 0.68 -1.60 6.39
C CYS A 240 2.00 -1.39 7.14
N GLU A 241 3.08 -1.15 6.39
CA GLU A 241 4.36 -0.74 6.96
C GLU A 241 4.31 0.75 7.37
N PRO A 242 5.08 1.18 8.38
CA PRO A 242 5.00 2.54 8.92
C PRO A 242 5.36 3.62 7.88
N GLY A 243 6.30 3.33 6.98
CA GLY A 243 6.64 4.24 5.89
C GLY A 243 5.48 4.39 4.91
N PHE A 244 4.81 3.29 4.56
CA PHE A 244 3.64 3.32 3.70
C PHE A 244 2.43 4.01 4.35
N ALA A 245 2.20 3.78 5.65
CA ALA A 245 1.18 4.49 6.44
C ALA A 245 1.34 6.01 6.33
N THR A 246 2.59 6.48 6.35
CA THR A 246 2.90 7.91 6.16
C THR A 246 2.54 8.39 4.75
N LYS A 247 2.86 7.61 3.72
CA LYS A 247 2.58 7.98 2.31
C LYS A 247 1.08 8.02 2.01
N ILE A 248 0.29 7.04 2.50
CA ILE A 248 -1.17 7.05 2.32
C ILE A 248 -1.83 8.21 3.08
N ALA A 249 -1.37 8.52 4.29
CA ALA A 249 -1.89 9.63 5.08
C ALA A 249 -1.61 10.97 4.38
N LEU A 250 -0.40 11.17 3.87
CA LEU A 250 -0.02 12.36 3.12
C LEU A 250 -0.88 12.52 1.85
N LEU A 251 -1.08 11.45 1.08
CA LEU A 251 -1.93 11.50 -0.12
C LEU A 251 -3.39 11.86 0.24
N ALA A 252 -3.94 11.27 1.29
CA ALA A 252 -5.29 11.61 1.76
C ALA A 252 -5.38 13.07 2.23
N ALA A 253 -4.36 13.57 2.93
CA ALA A 253 -4.29 14.95 3.39
C ALA A 253 -4.23 15.96 2.23
N ASP A 254 -3.44 15.68 1.19
CA ASP A 254 -3.38 16.50 -0.03
C ASP A 254 -4.73 16.56 -0.74
N ARG A 255 -5.39 15.39 -0.88
CA ARG A 255 -6.76 15.31 -1.43
C ARG A 255 -7.80 16.04 -0.58
N ALA A 256 -7.56 16.16 0.73
CA ALA A 256 -8.39 16.93 1.65
C ALA A 256 -8.04 18.43 1.67
N GLY A 257 -7.00 18.87 0.95
CA GLY A 257 -6.53 20.26 0.94
C GLY A 257 -5.78 20.70 2.21
N ALA A 258 -5.27 19.75 3.00
CA ALA A 258 -4.51 20.01 4.21
C ALA A 258 -3.12 20.61 3.91
N LYS A 259 -2.50 21.22 4.93
CA LYS A 259 -1.16 21.85 4.86
C LYS A 259 -0.01 20.92 5.22
N GLY A 260 -0.33 19.71 5.66
CA GLY A 260 0.64 18.68 6.02
C GLY A 260 0.02 17.67 6.98
N VAL A 261 0.82 16.67 7.35
CA VAL A 261 0.40 15.63 8.28
C VAL A 261 1.29 15.64 9.51
N PHE A 262 0.65 15.78 10.67
CA PHE A 262 1.32 15.55 11.94
C PHE A 262 1.13 14.10 12.37
N ARG A 263 2.21 13.46 12.80
CA ARG A 263 2.21 12.11 13.36
C ARG A 263 2.52 12.17 14.85
N GLY A 264 1.70 11.50 15.65
CA GLY A 264 1.88 11.50 17.09
C GLY A 264 1.42 10.19 17.72
N ARG A 265 2.14 9.74 18.75
CA ARG A 265 1.79 8.50 19.46
C ARG A 265 0.60 8.71 20.40
N VAL A 266 -0.40 7.83 20.30
CA VAL A 266 -1.59 7.80 21.15
C VAL A 266 -1.76 6.39 21.69
N GLY A 267 -1.42 6.21 22.98
CA GLY A 267 -1.28 4.87 23.56
C GLY A 267 -0.23 4.06 22.79
N ASP A 268 -0.66 2.90 22.29
CA ASP A 268 0.20 1.98 21.53
C ASP A 268 0.17 2.22 20.02
N THR A 269 -0.68 3.13 19.53
CA THR A 269 -0.81 3.45 18.10
C THR A 269 -0.15 4.77 17.73
N VAL A 270 0.06 4.99 16.43
CA VAL A 270 0.47 6.28 15.86
C VAL A 270 -0.72 6.89 15.13
N ALA A 271 -1.20 8.03 15.62
CA ALA A 271 -2.23 8.82 14.97
C ALA A 271 -1.64 9.74 13.90
N TYR A 272 -2.35 9.86 12.78
CA TYR A 272 -2.01 10.76 11.68
C TYR A 272 -3.10 11.83 11.56
N LEU A 273 -2.72 13.08 11.79
CA LEU A 273 -3.60 14.23 11.77
C LEU A 273 -3.32 15.09 10.54
N ALA A 274 -4.33 15.35 9.71
CA ALA A 274 -4.28 16.39 8.69
C ALA A 274 -4.41 17.76 9.37
N LEU A 275 -3.45 18.65 9.15
CA LEU A 275 -3.51 20.02 9.66
C LEU A 275 -4.10 20.94 8.59
N MET A 276 -5.14 21.68 8.94
CA MET A 276 -5.88 22.51 7.98
C MET A 276 -5.31 23.94 7.85
N GLU A 277 -4.48 24.36 8.81
CA GLU A 277 -3.98 25.74 8.98
C GLU A 277 -2.47 25.79 9.23
#